data_AF-A0A9E2GDR2-F1
#
_entry.id   AF-A0A9E2GDR2-F1
#
_cell.length_a   1.000
_cell.length_b   1.000
_cell.length_c   1.000
_cell.angle_alpha   90.00
_cell.angle_beta   90.00
_cell.angle_gamma   90.00
#
_symmetry.space_group_name_H-M   'P 1'
#
loop_
_entity.id
_entity.type
_entity.pdbx_description
1 polymer ?
#
loop_
_entity_poly.entity_id
_entity_poly.type
_entity_poly.pdbx_seq_one_letter_code
_entity_poly.pdbx_strand_id
1 'polypeptide(L)'
;TSLNIAPDDIEGLFFLGRTYIGLGMFKDAENTFEKLIEKDPDYNQALYFLGDAYGKHGRLEDAHYYLGLYYKNEGNFKNAEFHLNKALKTDDPDKKLKIKEMLKEISKKSSPKEGFKGSRFKGSRVTNNYIRSKWENCIINVPRPWVADLNEVE
;
A
#
# COMPACT_ATOMS: atom_id res chain seq x y z
N THR A 1 -29.28 -16.80 -27.07
CA THR A 1 -27.99 -16.08 -27.06
C THR A 1 -27.07 -16.78 -26.09
N SER A 2 -26.30 -17.76 -26.57
CA SER A 2 -25.29 -18.44 -25.76
C SER A 2 -24.16 -17.46 -25.49
N LEU A 3 -24.11 -16.90 -24.28
CA LEU A 3 -22.97 -16.11 -23.83
C LEU A 3 -21.77 -17.06 -23.82
N ASN A 4 -20.88 -16.88 -24.79
CA ASN A 4 -19.70 -17.72 -24.99
C ASN A 4 -18.67 -17.31 -23.93
N ILE A 5 -18.93 -17.65 -22.67
CA ILE A 5 -17.98 -17.45 -21.58
C ILE A 5 -16.91 -18.50 -21.82
N ALA A 6 -15.79 -18.09 -22.42
CA ALA A 6 -14.62 -18.94 -22.44
C ALA A 6 -14.32 -19.31 -20.97
N PRO A 7 -14.19 -20.59 -20.61
CA PRO A 7 -13.99 -21.06 -19.23
C PRO A 7 -12.66 -20.59 -18.61
N ASP A 8 -11.97 -19.64 -19.23
CA ASP A 8 -10.62 -19.21 -18.96
C ASP A 8 -10.42 -17.69 -19.21
N ASP A 9 -11.52 -16.94 -19.25
CA ASP A 9 -11.52 -15.48 -19.30
C ASP A 9 -11.24 -14.86 -17.91
N ILE A 10 -10.57 -13.70 -17.88
CA ILE A 10 -10.08 -13.04 -16.66
C ILE A 10 -11.22 -12.75 -15.69
N GLU A 11 -12.34 -12.20 -16.17
CA GLU A 11 -13.51 -11.92 -15.32
C GLU A 11 -14.15 -13.21 -14.80
N GLY A 12 -14.21 -14.26 -15.64
CA GLY A 12 -14.73 -15.57 -15.24
C GLY A 12 -13.92 -16.18 -14.10
N LEU A 13 -12.59 -16.16 -14.20
CA LEU A 13 -11.68 -16.61 -13.14
C LEU A 13 -11.87 -15.80 -11.86
N PHE A 14 -12.05 -14.48 -11.96
CA PHE A 14 -12.27 -13.61 -10.79
C PHE A 14 -13.56 -13.98 -10.05
N PHE A 15 -14.68 -14.11 -10.76
CA PHE A 15 -15.96 -14.46 -10.14
C PHE A 15 -15.96 -15.91 -9.62
N LEU A 16 -15.27 -16.82 -10.29
CA LEU A 16 -15.09 -18.19 -9.82
C LEU A 16 -14.32 -18.24 -8.50
N GLY A 17 -13.18 -17.55 -8.42
CA GLY A 17 -12.38 -17.47 -7.18
C GLY A 17 -13.19 -16.89 -6.02
N ARG A 18 -13.97 -15.83 -6.27
CA ARG A 18 -14.88 -15.24 -5.25
C ARG A 18 -15.98 -16.21 -4.82
N THR A 19 -16.50 -17.01 -5.75
CA THR A 19 -17.51 -18.02 -5.46
C THR A 19 -16.92 -19.12 -4.58
N TYR A 20 -15.70 -19.57 -4.86
CA TYR A 20 -14.99 -20.53 -4.01
C TYR A 20 -14.73 -19.98 -2.60
N ILE A 21 -14.37 -18.71 -2.44
CA ILE A 21 -14.28 -18.07 -1.12
C ILE A 21 -15.63 -18.16 -0.39
N GLY A 22 -16.73 -17.81 -1.05
CA GLY A 22 -18.08 -17.85 -0.47
C GLY A 22 -18.54 -19.25 -0.07
N LEU A 23 -18.06 -20.28 -0.78
CA LEU A 23 -18.33 -21.70 -0.49
C LEU A 23 -17.38 -22.30 0.55
N GLY A 24 -16.39 -21.55 1.03
CA GLY A 24 -15.37 -22.08 1.95
C GLY A 24 -14.30 -22.95 1.27
N MET A 25 -14.27 -23.00 -0.06
CA MET A 25 -13.33 -23.77 -0.86
C MET A 25 -12.03 -22.96 -1.07
N PHE A 26 -11.33 -22.65 0.01
CA PHE A 26 -10.22 -21.68 -0.02
C PHE A 26 -9.05 -22.11 -0.91
N LYS A 27 -8.73 -23.42 -0.94
CA LYS A 27 -7.68 -23.95 -1.81
C LYS A 27 -8.00 -23.78 -3.30
N ASP A 28 -9.26 -23.97 -3.69
CA ASP A 28 -9.69 -23.77 -5.07
C ASP A 28 -9.71 -22.27 -5.43
N ALA A 29 -10.09 -21.41 -4.47
CA ALA A 29 -9.98 -19.97 -4.62
C ALA A 29 -8.52 -19.54 -4.85
N GLU A 30 -7.58 -20.03 -4.04
CA GLU A 30 -6.14 -19.77 -4.18
C GLU A 30 -5.66 -20.12 -5.59
N ASN A 31 -5.87 -21.36 -6.02
CA ASN A 31 -5.48 -21.83 -7.35
C ASN A 31 -6.11 -20.99 -8.48
N THR A 32 -7.36 -20.54 -8.29
CA THR A 32 -8.07 -19.75 -9.31
C THR A 32 -7.49 -18.34 -9.42
N PHE A 33 -7.21 -17.68 -8.30
CA PHE A 33 -6.60 -16.35 -8.31
C PHE A 33 -5.13 -16.37 -8.73
N GLU A 34 -4.38 -17.42 -8.41
CA GLU A 34 -3.00 -17.60 -8.91
C GLU A 34 -2.98 -17.68 -10.44
N LYS A 35 -3.85 -18.50 -11.04
CA LYS A 35 -4.02 -18.55 -12.50
C LYS A 35 -4.43 -17.19 -13.09
N LEU A 36 -5.27 -16.45 -12.38
CA LEU A 36 -5.71 -15.14 -12.84
C LEU A 36 -4.52 -14.15 -12.88
N ILE A 37 -3.67 -14.15 -11.86
CA ILE A 37 -2.47 -13.30 -11.80
C ILE A 37 -1.42 -13.73 -12.84
N GLU A 38 -1.30 -15.03 -13.13
CA GLU A 38 -0.43 -15.52 -14.20
C GLU A 38 -0.86 -15.03 -15.58
N LYS A 39 -2.18 -14.91 -15.81
CA LYS A 39 -2.74 -14.43 -17.07
C LYS A 39 -2.74 -12.90 -17.18
N ASP A 40 -3.06 -12.22 -16.09
CA ASP A 40 -3.08 -10.77 -16.00
C ASP A 40 -2.37 -10.30 -14.72
N PRO A 41 -1.04 -10.09 -14.80
CA PRO A 41 -0.25 -9.58 -13.68
C PRO A 41 -0.67 -8.18 -13.21
N ASP A 42 -1.37 -7.42 -14.06
CA ASP A 42 -1.82 -6.06 -13.75
C ASP A 42 -3.18 -6.04 -13.03
N TYR A 43 -3.86 -7.19 -12.91
CA TYR A 43 -5.13 -7.32 -12.21
C TYR A 43 -4.96 -7.23 -10.68
N ASN A 44 -4.74 -6.02 -10.17
CA ASN A 44 -4.38 -5.79 -8.77
C ASN A 44 -5.43 -6.34 -7.78
N GLN A 45 -6.71 -6.32 -8.14
CA GLN A 45 -7.79 -6.86 -7.29
C GLN A 45 -7.61 -8.35 -6.98
N ALA A 46 -6.96 -9.12 -7.86
CA ALA A 46 -6.67 -10.54 -7.64
C ALA A 46 -5.82 -10.75 -6.39
N LEU A 47 -4.82 -9.89 -6.19
CA LEU A 47 -3.90 -9.96 -5.06
C LEU A 47 -4.66 -9.78 -3.73
N TYR A 48 -5.66 -8.91 -3.71
CA TYR A 48 -6.50 -8.72 -2.52
C TYR A 48 -7.29 -9.99 -2.19
N PHE A 49 -7.99 -10.56 -3.17
CA PHE A 49 -8.80 -11.77 -2.95
C PHE A 49 -7.97 -13.02 -2.73
N LEU A 50 -6.79 -13.13 -3.33
CA LEU A 50 -5.83 -14.18 -3.01
C LEU A 50 -5.35 -14.05 -1.57
N GLY A 51 -5.06 -12.83 -1.11
CA GLY A 51 -4.75 -12.57 0.30
C GLY A 51 -5.89 -12.95 1.26
N ASP A 52 -7.15 -12.63 0.91
CA ASP A 52 -8.33 -13.03 1.69
C ASP A 52 -8.51 -14.56 1.71
N ALA A 53 -8.35 -15.23 0.56
CA ALA A 53 -8.41 -16.69 0.46
C ALA A 53 -7.38 -17.36 1.36
N TYR A 54 -6.11 -16.94 1.28
CA TYR A 54 -5.04 -17.43 2.15
C TYR A 54 -5.32 -17.18 3.63
N GLY A 55 -5.85 -16.01 3.97
CA GLY A 55 -6.22 -15.66 5.34
C GLY A 55 -7.31 -16.57 5.90
N LYS A 56 -8.34 -16.86 5.10
CA LYS A 56 -9.41 -17.79 5.48
C LYS A 56 -8.94 -19.24 5.55
N HIS A 57 -7.95 -19.62 4.75
CA HIS A 57 -7.30 -20.93 4.81
C HIS A 57 -6.34 -21.07 6.01
N GLY A 58 -6.06 -19.97 6.74
CA GLY A 58 -5.16 -19.97 7.90
C GLY A 58 -3.68 -19.74 7.57
N ARG A 59 -3.35 -19.47 6.30
CA ARG A 59 -1.99 -19.15 5.85
C ARG A 59 -1.74 -17.64 5.96
N LEU A 60 -1.55 -17.18 7.20
CA LEU A 60 -1.52 -15.75 7.52
C LEU A 60 -0.31 -15.02 6.91
N GLU A 61 0.84 -15.67 6.81
CA GLU A 61 2.05 -15.11 6.22
C GLU A 61 1.85 -14.79 4.74
N ASP A 62 1.22 -15.73 4.01
CA ASP A 62 0.88 -15.57 2.59
C ASP A 62 -0.20 -14.49 2.41
N ALA A 63 -1.22 -14.49 3.26
CA ALA A 63 -2.26 -13.45 3.25
C ALA A 63 -1.65 -12.05 3.37
N HIS A 64 -0.76 -11.87 4.35
CA HIS A 64 -0.05 -10.61 4.55
C HIS A 64 0.88 -10.26 3.38
N TYR A 65 1.52 -11.24 2.76
CA TYR A 65 2.37 -11.04 1.59
C TYR A 65 1.57 -10.46 0.40
N TYR A 66 0.48 -11.12 0.01
CA TYR A 66 -0.32 -10.69 -1.14
C TYR A 66 -1.08 -9.38 -0.89
N LEU A 67 -1.57 -9.15 0.33
CA LEU A 67 -2.12 -7.84 0.72
C LEU A 67 -1.06 -6.74 0.68
N GLY A 68 0.19 -7.04 1.04
CA GLY A 68 1.31 -6.12 0.93
C GLY A 68 1.57 -5.69 -0.52
N LEU A 69 1.55 -6.65 -1.45
CA LEU A 69 1.65 -6.39 -2.89
C LEU A 69 0.50 -5.52 -3.41
N TYR A 70 -0.74 -5.85 -3.02
CA TYR A 70 -1.92 -5.07 -3.37
C TYR A 70 -1.77 -3.59 -2.97
N TYR A 71 -1.45 -3.32 -1.70
CA TYR A 71 -1.30 -1.94 -1.22
C TYR A 71 -0.08 -1.23 -1.82
N LYS A 72 0.99 -1.96 -2.15
CA LYS A 72 2.16 -1.40 -2.84
C LYS A 72 1.75 -0.89 -4.22
N ASN A 73 0.96 -1.66 -4.95
CA ASN A 73 0.47 -1.32 -6.29
C ASN A 73 -0.51 -0.13 -6.26
N GLU A 74 -1.38 -0.06 -5.25
CA GLU A 74 -2.26 1.10 -5.00
C GLU A 74 -1.50 2.37 -4.56
N GLY A 75 -0.19 2.27 -4.31
CA GLY A 75 0.61 3.38 -3.77
C GLY A 75 0.37 3.68 -2.29
N ASN A 76 -0.40 2.84 -1.59
CA ASN A 76 -0.59 2.94 -0.14
C ASN A 76 0.57 2.27 0.60
N PHE A 77 1.72 2.95 0.57
CA PHE A 77 2.97 2.43 1.11
C PHE A 77 2.95 2.13 2.61
N LYS A 78 2.17 2.87 3.40
CA LYS A 78 2.02 2.62 4.85
C LYS A 78 1.35 1.28 5.11
N ASN A 79 0.25 0.99 4.42
CA ASN A 79 -0.43 -0.30 4.54
C ASN A 79 0.42 -1.42 3.95
N ALA A 80 1.10 -1.17 2.82
CA ALA A 80 2.02 -2.13 2.23
C ALA A 80 3.12 -2.53 3.22
N GLU A 81 3.77 -1.56 3.85
CA GLU A 81 4.81 -1.80 4.86
C GLU A 81 4.28 -2.58 6.07
N PHE A 82 3.10 -2.24 6.59
CA PHE A 82 2.47 -2.98 7.68
C PHE A 82 2.24 -4.46 7.34
N HIS A 83 1.66 -4.73 6.18
CA HIS A 83 1.37 -6.09 5.73
C HIS A 83 2.67 -6.87 5.45
N LEU A 84 3.62 -6.27 4.74
CA LEU A 84 4.93 -6.90 4.45
C LEU A 84 5.72 -7.21 5.72
N ASN A 85 5.72 -6.34 6.73
CA ASN A 85 6.35 -6.61 8.02
C ASN A 85 5.74 -7.81 8.74
N LYS A 86 4.41 -7.99 8.65
CA LYS A 86 3.75 -9.19 9.21
C LYS A 86 4.12 -10.45 8.43
N ALA A 87 4.29 -10.35 7.10
CA ALA A 87 4.69 -11.47 6.25
C ALA A 87 6.13 -11.96 6.50
N LEU A 88 7.01 -11.16 7.13
CA LEU A 88 8.39 -11.56 7.46
C LEU A 88 8.50 -12.76 8.41
N LYS A 89 7.39 -13.13 9.06
CA LYS A 89 7.29 -14.33 9.89
C LYS A 89 7.41 -15.63 9.09
N THR A 90 7.34 -15.57 7.76
CA THR A 90 7.58 -16.72 6.89
C THR A 90 8.93 -17.40 7.16
N ASP A 91 8.91 -18.72 7.11
CA ASP A 91 10.11 -19.58 7.21
C ASP A 91 10.86 -19.67 5.88
N ASP A 92 10.16 -19.44 4.76
CA ASP A 92 10.72 -19.42 3.41
C ASP A 92 11.78 -18.28 3.27
N PRO A 93 13.07 -18.62 3.09
CA PRO A 93 14.14 -17.63 3.00
C PRO A 93 14.06 -16.77 1.73
N ASP A 94 13.59 -17.33 0.62
CA ASP A 94 13.49 -16.62 -0.66
C ASP A 94 12.36 -15.60 -0.61
N LYS A 95 11.21 -15.99 -0.05
CA LYS A 95 10.10 -15.07 0.21
C LYS A 95 10.52 -13.96 1.18
N LYS A 96 11.24 -14.31 2.24
CA LYS A 96 11.76 -13.33 3.22
C LYS A 96 12.71 -12.33 2.58
N LEU A 97 13.56 -12.77 1.65
CA LEU A 97 14.45 -11.88 0.89
C LEU A 97 13.66 -10.91 0.02
N LYS A 98 12.70 -11.40 -0.76
CA LYS A 98 11.82 -10.57 -1.60
C LYS A 98 11.07 -9.52 -0.78
N ILE A 99 10.55 -9.89 0.39
CA ILE A 99 9.87 -8.95 1.29
C ILE A 99 10.82 -7.83 1.74
N LYS A 100 12.05 -8.17 2.15
CA LYS A 100 13.05 -7.17 2.56
C LYS A 100 13.42 -6.21 1.43
N GLU A 101 13.53 -6.72 0.21
CA GLU A 101 13.78 -5.89 -0.98
C GLU A 101 12.63 -4.92 -1.23
N MET A 102 11.39 -5.40 -1.19
CA MET A 102 10.21 -4.55 -1.36
C MET A 102 10.11 -3.47 -0.28
N LEU A 103 10.40 -3.80 0.98
CA LEU A 103 10.44 -2.82 2.06
C LEU A 103 11.51 -1.74 1.83
N LYS A 104 12.67 -2.12 1.29
CA LYS A 104 13.72 -1.16 0.90
C LYS A 104 13.31 -0.27 -0.27
N GLU A 105 12.52 -0.78 -1.22
CA GLU A 105 11.95 0.05 -2.28
C GLU A 105 10.93 1.05 -1.72
N ILE A 106 10.07 0.58 -0.82
CA ILE A 106 9.04 1.42 -0.18
C ILE A 106 9.70 2.54 0.63
N SER A 107 10.75 2.25 1.40
CA SER A 107 11.46 3.27 2.20
C SER A 107 12.10 4.36 1.32
N LYS A 108 12.64 3.98 0.16
CA LYS A 108 13.15 4.95 -0.84
C LYS A 108 12.05 5.81 -1.43
N LYS A 109 10.84 5.28 -1.63
CA LYS A 109 9.69 6.01 -2.17
C LYS A 109 8.98 6.89 -1.14
N SER A 110 9.02 6.52 0.14
CA SER A 110 8.46 7.30 1.25
C SER A 110 9.40 8.41 1.73
N SER A 111 10.69 8.31 1.42
CA SER A 111 11.64 9.42 1.52
C SER A 111 11.14 10.56 0.62
N PRO A 112 10.97 11.80 1.12
CA PRO A 112 10.51 12.90 0.29
C PRO A 112 11.43 13.03 -0.91
N LYS A 113 10.87 12.96 -2.14
CA LYS A 113 11.62 13.40 -3.31
C LYS A 113 12.08 14.82 -3.03
N GLU A 114 13.39 15.02 -3.05
CA GLU A 114 13.99 16.35 -3.09
C GLU A 114 13.24 17.22 -4.11
N GLY A 115 12.84 18.40 -3.66
CA GLY A 115 12.40 19.48 -4.53
C GLY A 115 11.02 19.29 -5.13
N PHE A 116 9.99 19.67 -4.38
CA PHE A 116 8.96 20.53 -4.98
C PHE A 116 9.69 21.82 -5.43
N LYS A 117 10.34 21.79 -6.59
CA LYS A 117 10.74 23.02 -7.28
C LYS A 117 9.42 23.68 -7.66
N GLY A 118 8.95 24.57 -6.79
CA GLY A 118 7.80 25.40 -7.05
C GLY A 118 7.94 25.93 -8.47
N SER A 119 7.03 25.50 -9.34
CA SER A 119 6.91 26.08 -10.67
C SER A 119 6.60 27.55 -10.43
N ARG A 120 7.60 28.38 -10.73
CA ARG A 120 7.46 29.83 -10.80
C ARG A 120 6.44 30.11 -11.91
N PHE A 121 5.16 30.17 -11.56
CA PHE A 121 4.11 30.67 -12.45
C PHE A 121 4.46 32.11 -12.81
N LYS A 122 4.89 32.33 -14.06
CA LYS A 122 5.03 33.67 -14.65
C LYS A 122 3.68 34.09 -15.23
N GLY A 123 3.03 35.08 -14.59
CA GLY A 123 1.85 35.80 -15.09
C GLY A 123 0.55 34.98 -15.00
N SER A 124 -0.59 35.50 -14.52
CA SER A 124 -1.11 36.85 -14.64
C SER A 124 -1.89 37.25 -13.38
N ARG A 125 -1.91 38.55 -13.09
CA ARG A 125 -2.68 39.15 -11.99
C ARG A 125 -4.16 38.77 -12.12
N VAL A 126 -4.63 37.90 -11.25
CA VAL A 126 -6.04 37.84 -10.86
C VAL A 126 -6.07 38.12 -9.37
N THR A 127 -6.39 39.36 -9.02
CA THR A 127 -6.67 39.76 -7.65
C THR A 127 -7.99 39.11 -7.23
N ASN A 128 -7.93 38.10 -6.37
CA ASN A 128 -9.11 37.67 -5.63
C ASN A 128 -8.80 37.71 -4.12
N ASN A 129 -9.27 38.80 -3.50
CA ASN A 129 -9.03 39.20 -2.11
C ASN A 129 -9.85 38.40 -1.08
N TYR A 130 -10.15 37.12 -1.32
CA TYR A 130 -11.08 36.37 -0.47
C TYR A 130 -10.50 35.12 0.23
N ILE A 131 -9.24 34.76 -0.01
CA ILE A 131 -8.59 33.62 0.69
C ILE A 131 -7.15 33.95 1.14
N ARG A 132 -6.94 35.20 1.61
CA ARG A 132 -5.65 35.63 2.21
C ARG A 132 -5.79 36.16 3.64
N SER A 133 -6.89 35.87 4.32
CA SER A 133 -7.15 36.37 5.68
C SER A 133 -7.18 35.30 6.77
N LYS A 134 -6.73 34.06 6.50
CA LYS A 134 -6.71 32.99 7.51
C LYS A 134 -5.39 32.24 7.73
N TRP A 135 -4.31 32.60 7.04
CA TRP A 135 -3.03 31.87 7.15
C TRP A 135 -1.77 32.74 7.31
N GLU A 136 -1.92 34.00 7.75
CA GLU A 136 -0.76 34.87 8.05
C GLU A 136 -0.82 35.49 9.47
N ASN A 137 -1.58 34.90 10.42
CA ASN A 137 -1.70 35.42 11.79
C ASN A 137 -1.43 34.41 12.94
N CYS A 138 -0.67 33.34 12.71
CA CYS A 138 -0.25 32.41 13.78
C CYS A 138 1.27 32.31 13.97
N ILE A 139 2.01 33.41 13.76
CA ILE A 139 3.41 33.50 14.20
C ILE A 139 3.59 34.79 15.02
N ILE A 140 3.01 34.86 16.23
CA ILE A 140 3.58 35.71 17.29
C ILE A 140 3.21 35.19 18.69
N ASN A 141 4.23 35.14 19.55
CA ASN A 141 4.22 35.02 21.02
C ASN A 141 3.97 33.65 21.68
N VAL A 142 5.00 32.80 21.68
CA VAL A 142 5.27 31.90 22.81
C VAL A 142 6.43 32.50 23.63
N PRO A 143 6.23 32.93 24.89
CA PRO A 143 7.29 33.52 25.69
C PRO A 143 8.29 32.46 26.18
N ARG A 144 9.60 32.71 26.02
CA ARG A 144 10.67 31.97 26.72
C ARG A 144 10.74 32.44 28.18
N PRO A 145 10.79 31.50 29.13
CA PRO A 145 11.84 31.49 30.17
C PRO A 145 12.35 30.04 30.39
N TRP A 146 13.57 29.70 30.81
CA TRP A 146 14.75 30.38 31.34
C TRP A 146 15.93 29.42 31.03
N VAL A 147 17.07 29.95 30.57
CA VAL A 147 18.33 29.20 30.57
C VAL A 147 18.96 29.44 31.94
N ALA A 148 19.31 28.36 32.65
CA ALA A 148 20.30 28.40 33.71
C ALA A 148 21.33 27.31 33.40
N ASP A 149 22.55 27.76 33.13
CA ASP A 149 23.79 26.98 33.14
C ASP A 149 24.01 26.36 34.54
N LEU A 150 24.65 25.19 34.60
CA LEU A 150 26.03 25.03 35.07
C LEU A 150 26.37 23.56 35.33
N ASN A 151 27.60 23.21 34.96
CA ASN A 151 28.31 21.97 35.28
C ASN A 151 28.72 21.90 36.78
N GLU A 152 29.15 20.69 37.16
CA GLU A 152 30.09 20.33 38.26
C GLU A 152 29.56 20.02 39.68
N VAL A 153 30.14 18.93 40.22
CA VAL A 153 30.34 18.46 41.63
C VAL A 153 29.09 18.24 42.51
N GLU A 154 28.87 17.12 43.20
CA GLU A 154 29.74 16.08 43.81
C GLU A 154 29.35 14.64 43.44
#